data_AF-A0A847G4Q6-F1
#
_entry.id   AF-A0A847G4Q6-F1
#
_cell.length_a   1.000
_cell.length_b   1.000
_cell.length_c   1.000
_cell.angle_alpha   90.00
_cell.angle_beta   90.00
_cell.angle_gamma   90.00
#
_symmetry.space_group_name_H-M   'P 1'
#
loop_
_entity.id
_entity.type
_entity.pdbx_description
1 polymer ?
#
loop_
_entity_poly.entity_id
_entity_poly.type
_entity_poly.pdbx_seq_one_letter_code
_entity_poly.pdbx_strand_id
1 'polypeptide(L)'
;MSISTITPSTVNSGSIQTSNPVTNLSVETREINEEKTLEAGSQISGVSSFAMAMRLSELSLTSTTTQFHYRSDNSLAIKAHSNISFQARTEEFRFDVTMSAESLGLTRVDFMDASKPMTIQLTYSQSQLQVSQKISIKEIQTLRKPEEIIQDLVKALTDVFKDPGNKTVSYVLDSEAIQSLTQSDPKLARLFGELVMIMAMVNLMKRQGEERNDYTIFLSGKGKPYLDIQEEIDGELVSQTYQFNITVEPPSVSKTDTIKALEPAADAGALSENVEKEVID
;
A
#
# COMPACT_ATOMS: atom_id res chain seq x y z
N MET A 1 49.33 5.31 -21.77
CA MET A 1 48.33 4.79 -20.81
C MET A 1 47.33 5.91 -20.59
N SER A 2 46.19 5.84 -21.27
CA SER A 2 45.19 6.90 -21.29
C SER A 2 43.97 6.38 -20.53
N ILE A 3 43.78 6.89 -19.32
CA ILE A 3 42.62 6.58 -18.50
C ILE A 3 41.54 7.59 -18.91
N SER A 4 40.57 7.14 -19.70
CA SER A 4 39.40 7.94 -20.04
C SER A 4 38.47 8.01 -18.83
N THR A 5 38.39 9.20 -18.23
CA THR A 5 37.43 9.53 -17.19
C THR A 5 36.01 9.52 -17.78
N ILE A 6 35.17 8.59 -17.34
CA ILE A 6 33.76 8.55 -17.69
C ILE A 6 33.06 9.65 -16.88
N THR A 7 32.53 10.65 -17.57
CA THR A 7 31.66 11.68 -16.99
C THR A 7 30.29 11.06 -16.68
N PRO A 8 29.73 11.25 -15.47
CA PRO A 8 28.38 10.79 -15.19
C PRO A 8 27.39 11.64 -15.98
N SER A 9 26.69 11.03 -16.93
CA SER A 9 25.53 11.62 -17.58
C SER A 9 24.45 11.87 -16.54
N THR A 10 24.08 13.13 -16.40
CA THR A 10 22.96 13.61 -15.62
C THR A 10 21.70 12.93 -16.12
N VAL A 11 21.13 12.05 -15.29
CA VAL A 11 19.80 11.48 -15.54
C VAL A 11 18.82 12.63 -15.40
N ASN A 12 18.29 13.08 -16.54
CA ASN A 12 17.23 14.06 -16.61
C ASN A 12 16.04 13.48 -15.84
N SER A 13 15.75 14.03 -14.67
CA SER A 13 14.57 13.73 -13.87
C SER A 13 13.35 14.29 -14.60
N GLY A 14 12.93 13.56 -15.63
CA GLY A 14 11.60 13.70 -16.22
C GLY A 14 10.60 13.52 -15.09
N SER A 15 9.84 14.58 -14.82
CA SER A 15 8.77 14.61 -13.85
C SER A 15 7.90 13.36 -13.97
N ILE A 16 7.94 12.51 -12.95
CA ILE A 16 6.93 11.48 -12.76
C ILE A 16 5.64 12.26 -12.51
N GLN A 17 4.76 12.33 -13.52
CA GLN A 17 3.39 12.75 -13.33
C GLN A 17 2.72 11.68 -12.47
N THR A 18 2.77 11.87 -11.16
CA THR A 18 1.89 11.17 -10.23
C THR A 18 0.46 11.54 -10.64
N SER A 19 -0.28 10.56 -11.16
CA SER A 19 -1.70 10.72 -11.40
C SER A 19 -2.36 11.23 -10.12
N ASN A 20 -3.17 12.27 -10.26
CA ASN A 20 -3.90 12.96 -9.20
C ASN A 20 -4.43 12.00 -8.12
N PRO A 21 -4.40 12.37 -6.83
CA PRO A 21 -5.08 11.58 -5.81
C PRO A 21 -6.54 11.45 -6.20
N VAL A 22 -7.07 10.21 -6.25
CA VAL A 22 -8.48 9.93 -6.51
C VAL A 22 -9.31 10.66 -5.44
N THR A 23 -9.81 11.84 -5.78
CA THR A 23 -10.54 12.74 -4.87
C THR A 23 -12.05 12.50 -4.93
N ASN A 24 -12.45 11.26 -5.20
CA ASN A 24 -13.86 10.86 -5.20
C ASN A 24 -13.98 9.39 -4.78
N LEU A 25 -13.73 9.14 -3.50
CA LEU A 25 -14.43 8.06 -2.80
C LEU A 25 -15.64 8.69 -2.11
N SER A 26 -16.61 9.15 -2.91
CA SER A 26 -17.94 9.42 -2.38
C SER A 26 -18.55 8.08 -2.05
N VAL A 27 -18.42 7.66 -0.79
CA VAL A 27 -19.31 6.65 -0.22
C VAL A 27 -20.67 7.33 -0.21
N GLU A 28 -21.46 7.06 -1.25
CA GLU A 28 -22.87 7.41 -1.29
C GLU A 28 -23.53 6.50 -0.25
N THR A 29 -23.57 6.96 1.00
CA THR A 29 -24.39 6.38 2.05
C THR A 29 -25.83 6.57 1.60
N ARG A 30 -26.34 5.59 0.86
CA ARG A 30 -27.77 5.41 0.71
C ARG A 30 -28.29 5.20 2.13
N GLU A 31 -28.90 6.22 2.71
CA GLU A 31 -29.75 6.07 3.87
C GLU A 31 -30.89 5.15 3.47
N ILE A 32 -30.70 3.85 3.68
CA ILE A 32 -31.78 2.89 3.64
C ILE A 32 -32.54 3.12 4.93
N ASN A 33 -33.56 3.99 4.88
CA ASN A 33 -34.65 4.01 5.86
C ASN A 33 -35.43 2.69 5.73
N GLU A 34 -34.80 1.59 6.12
CA GLU A 34 -35.52 0.40 6.52
C GLU A 34 -35.69 0.51 8.04
N GLU A 35 -36.82 1.08 8.44
CA GLU A 35 -37.45 0.81 9.73
C GLU A 35 -37.81 -0.69 9.74
N LYS A 36 -36.78 -1.52 9.91
CA LYS A 36 -36.93 -2.95 10.06
C LYS A 36 -37.21 -3.20 11.53
N THR A 37 -38.50 -3.22 11.84
CA THR A 37 -39.04 -3.77 13.08
C THR A 37 -38.40 -5.14 13.29
N LEU A 38 -37.41 -5.20 14.18
CA LEU A 38 -36.79 -6.43 14.65
C LEU A 38 -37.82 -7.14 15.52
N GLU A 39 -38.76 -7.82 14.86
CA GLU A 39 -39.51 -8.91 15.46
C GLU A 39 -38.51 -9.96 15.96
N ALA A 40 -38.73 -10.38 17.19
CA ALA A 40 -37.90 -11.24 18.01
C ALA A 40 -37.36 -12.48 17.25
N GLY A 41 -36.04 -12.68 17.27
CA GLY A 41 -35.49 -13.97 16.84
C GLY A 41 -34.08 -13.97 16.27
N SER A 42 -33.08 -13.42 16.96
CA SER A 42 -31.69 -13.89 16.89
C SER A 42 -30.87 -13.12 17.93
N GLN A 43 -30.43 -13.78 18.99
CA GLN A 43 -29.49 -13.18 19.93
C GLN A 43 -28.16 -12.99 19.21
N ILE A 44 -27.92 -11.76 18.75
CA ILE A 44 -26.60 -11.29 18.31
C ILE A 44 -25.62 -11.65 19.43
N SER A 45 -24.51 -12.33 19.10
CA SER A 45 -23.54 -12.74 20.11
C SER A 45 -23.02 -11.52 20.88
N GLY A 46 -22.75 -11.66 22.18
CA GLY A 46 -22.28 -10.53 23.02
C GLY A 46 -21.07 -9.79 22.45
N VAL A 47 -20.23 -10.49 21.69
CA VAL A 47 -19.07 -9.93 20.97
C VAL A 47 -19.50 -9.07 19.78
N SER A 48 -20.52 -9.51 19.04
CA SER A 48 -21.06 -8.77 17.89
C SER A 48 -21.82 -7.52 18.33
N SER A 49 -22.58 -7.59 19.44
CA SER A 49 -23.23 -6.41 20.01
C SER A 49 -22.22 -5.40 20.53
N PHE A 50 -21.12 -5.87 21.15
CA PHE A 50 -20.02 -4.99 21.56
C PHE A 50 -19.33 -4.34 20.36
N ALA A 51 -18.98 -5.11 19.32
CA ALA A 51 -18.35 -4.59 18.12
C ALA A 51 -19.21 -3.52 17.42
N MET A 52 -20.54 -3.70 17.38
CA MET A 52 -21.47 -2.70 16.85
C MET A 52 -21.56 -1.45 17.74
N ALA A 53 -21.62 -1.61 19.07
CA ALA A 53 -21.68 -0.49 20.00
C ALA A 53 -20.39 0.37 19.94
N MET A 54 -19.24 -0.27 19.73
CA MET A 54 -17.92 0.35 19.65
C MET A 54 -17.50 0.70 18.21
N ARG A 55 -18.44 0.58 17.25
CA ARG A 55 -18.25 0.80 15.80
C ARG A 55 -16.91 0.28 15.28
N LEU A 56 -16.54 -0.93 15.70
CA LEU A 56 -15.30 -1.57 15.27
C LEU A 56 -15.46 -1.91 13.78
N SER A 57 -14.61 -1.32 12.95
CA SER A 57 -14.58 -1.56 11.51
C SER A 57 -13.19 -2.02 11.11
N GLU A 58 -13.12 -3.14 10.41
CA GLU A 58 -11.91 -3.65 9.79
C GLU A 58 -12.11 -3.74 8.28
N LEU A 59 -11.21 -3.15 7.52
CA LEU A 59 -11.16 -3.20 6.07
C LEU A 59 -9.82 -3.81 5.66
N SER A 60 -9.87 -4.93 4.96
CA SER A 60 -8.69 -5.52 4.31
C SER A 60 -8.82 -5.42 2.80
N LEU A 61 -7.76 -4.92 2.16
CA LEU A 61 -7.62 -4.84 0.71
C LEU A 61 -6.37 -5.63 0.32
N THR A 62 -6.56 -6.62 -0.55
CA THR A 62 -5.45 -7.34 -1.17
C THR A 62 -5.56 -7.22 -2.67
N SER A 63 -4.48 -6.77 -3.32
CA SER A 63 -4.40 -6.62 -4.77
C SER A 63 -3.12 -7.25 -5.27
N THR A 64 -3.25 -8.15 -6.24
CA THR A 64 -2.11 -8.78 -6.90
C THR A 64 -2.16 -8.48 -8.39
N THR A 65 -1.08 -7.93 -8.92
CA THR A 65 -0.95 -7.60 -10.35
C THR A 65 0.32 -8.21 -10.90
N THR A 66 0.21 -8.81 -12.08
CA THR A 66 1.38 -9.26 -12.84
C THR A 66 1.31 -8.66 -14.24
N GLN A 67 2.37 -7.98 -14.64
CA GLN A 67 2.50 -7.35 -15.94
C GLN A 67 3.71 -7.91 -16.69
N PHE A 68 3.54 -8.06 -18.00
CA PHE A 68 4.59 -8.52 -18.90
C PHE A 68 4.80 -7.48 -19.98
N HIS A 69 6.05 -7.07 -20.17
CA HIS A 69 6.44 -6.19 -21.27
C HIS A 69 7.34 -6.97 -22.23
N TYR A 70 6.98 -6.96 -23.51
CA TYR A 70 7.71 -7.66 -24.57
C TYR A 70 8.48 -6.67 -25.44
N ARG A 71 9.59 -7.12 -26.01
CA ARG A 71 10.33 -6.37 -27.04
C ARG A 71 9.63 -6.51 -28.39
N SER A 72 10.11 -5.76 -29.39
CA SER A 72 9.61 -5.82 -30.77
C SER A 72 9.77 -7.20 -31.44
N ASP A 73 10.68 -8.03 -30.95
CA ASP A 73 10.89 -9.42 -31.38
C ASP A 73 10.06 -10.44 -30.58
N ASN A 74 9.07 -9.98 -29.80
CA ASN A 74 8.26 -10.77 -28.88
C ASN A 74 9.04 -11.49 -27.76
N SER A 75 10.32 -11.17 -27.53
CA SER A 75 11.05 -11.65 -26.35
C SER A 75 10.61 -10.89 -25.09
N LEU A 76 10.53 -11.59 -23.94
CA LEU A 76 10.17 -10.96 -22.67
C LEU A 76 11.27 -9.97 -22.26
N ALA A 77 10.89 -8.73 -21.96
CA ALA A 77 11.79 -7.68 -21.49
C ALA A 77 11.68 -7.49 -19.98
N ILE A 78 10.45 -7.43 -19.47
CA ILE A 78 10.15 -7.17 -18.06
C ILE A 78 9.00 -8.05 -17.63
N LYS A 79 9.16 -8.67 -16.47
CA LYS A 79 8.08 -9.26 -15.69
C LYS A 79 8.00 -8.47 -14.39
N ALA A 80 6.88 -7.79 -14.19
CA ALA A 80 6.61 -7.04 -12.96
C ALA A 80 5.51 -7.75 -12.19
N HIS A 81 5.78 -8.09 -10.95
CA HIS A 81 4.82 -8.68 -10.03
C HIS A 81 4.69 -7.75 -8.82
N SER A 82 3.48 -7.29 -8.54
CA SER A 82 3.18 -6.40 -7.43
C SER A 82 2.11 -7.03 -6.56
N ASN A 83 2.38 -7.12 -5.27
CA ASN A 83 1.44 -7.55 -4.24
C ASN A 83 1.24 -6.41 -3.24
N ILE A 84 -0.01 -6.02 -3.06
CA ILE A 84 -0.40 -4.93 -2.16
C ILE A 84 -1.38 -5.52 -1.14
N SER A 85 -1.03 -5.39 0.13
CA SER A 85 -1.87 -5.75 1.27
C SER A 85 -2.06 -4.51 2.12
N PHE A 86 -3.30 -4.12 2.36
CA PHE A 86 -3.63 -2.97 3.19
C PHE A 86 -4.71 -3.35 4.18
N GLN A 87 -4.47 -3.05 5.46
CA GLN A 87 -5.41 -3.29 6.53
C GLN A 87 -5.71 -1.96 7.22
N ALA A 88 -7.00 -1.64 7.37
CA ALA A 88 -7.46 -0.49 8.11
C ALA A 88 -8.41 -0.92 9.22
N ARG A 89 -8.04 -0.59 10.45
CA ARG A 89 -8.86 -0.79 11.65
C ARG A 89 -9.28 0.56 12.20
N THR A 90 -10.58 0.72 12.41
CA THR A 90 -11.17 1.89 13.05
C THR A 90 -11.93 1.45 14.29
N GLU A 91 -11.68 2.14 15.39
CA GLU A 91 -12.31 1.90 16.69
C GLU A 91 -12.87 3.23 17.21
N GLU A 92 -14.17 3.25 17.54
CA GLU A 92 -14.84 4.43 18.08
C GLU A 92 -15.42 4.11 19.45
N PHE A 93 -14.86 4.73 20.48
CA PHE A 93 -15.28 4.58 21.86
C PHE A 93 -16.15 5.78 22.24
N ARG A 94 -17.43 5.54 22.52
CA ARG A 94 -18.37 6.57 22.99
C ARG A 94 -18.67 6.34 24.47
N PHE A 95 -18.40 7.34 25.29
CA PHE A 95 -18.67 7.33 26.71
C PHE A 95 -19.68 8.42 27.03
N ASP A 96 -20.89 8.01 27.39
CA ASP A 96 -21.92 8.91 27.90
C ASP A 96 -21.90 8.84 29.43
N VAL A 97 -21.40 9.90 30.06
CA VAL A 97 -21.28 9.98 31.53
C VAL A 97 -22.24 11.02 32.03
N THR A 98 -23.21 10.60 32.85
CA THR A 98 -24.09 11.51 33.56
C THR A 98 -23.62 11.63 35.00
N MET A 99 -23.42 12.86 35.48
CA MET A 99 -22.95 13.13 36.83
C MET A 99 -23.72 14.29 37.45
N SER A 100 -23.84 14.29 38.77
CA SER A 100 -24.51 15.38 39.47
C SER A 100 -23.54 16.56 39.68
N ALA A 101 -24.06 17.79 39.70
CA ALA A 101 -23.25 18.98 39.98
C ALA A 101 -22.45 18.86 41.29
N GLU A 102 -23.02 18.20 42.31
CA GLU A 102 -22.36 18.00 43.61
C GLU A 102 -21.11 17.11 43.50
N SER A 103 -21.11 16.16 42.55
CA SER A 103 -19.98 15.24 42.32
C SER A 103 -18.76 15.94 41.70
N LEU A 104 -18.98 17.08 41.06
CA LEU A 104 -17.95 17.93 40.46
C LEU A 104 -17.62 19.15 41.33
N GLY A 105 -18.26 19.31 42.49
CA GLY A 105 -18.11 20.49 43.34
C GLY A 105 -18.68 21.77 42.72
N LEU A 106 -19.55 21.64 41.72
CA LEU A 106 -20.18 22.76 41.02
C LEU A 106 -21.41 23.23 41.77
N THR A 107 -21.59 24.55 41.83
CA THR A 107 -22.69 25.21 42.52
C THR A 107 -23.60 25.93 41.53
N ARG A 108 -24.77 26.42 41.97
CA ARG A 108 -25.75 27.06 41.06
C ARG A 108 -25.23 28.26 40.28
N VAL A 109 -24.17 28.92 40.77
CA VAL A 109 -23.57 30.07 40.09
C VAL A 109 -22.70 29.68 38.90
N ASP A 110 -22.32 28.41 38.80
CA ASP A 110 -21.44 27.88 37.75
C ASP A 110 -22.24 27.43 36.50
N PHE A 111 -23.57 27.43 36.58
CA PHE A 111 -24.48 27.11 35.47
C PHE A 111 -25.05 28.39 34.85
N MET A 112 -25.01 28.51 33.52
CA MET A 112 -25.65 29.63 32.81
C MET A 112 -27.18 29.63 32.97
N ASP A 113 -27.77 28.45 33.16
CA ASP A 113 -29.19 28.25 33.45
C ASP A 113 -29.29 27.13 34.50
N ALA A 114 -29.65 27.47 35.74
CA ALA A 114 -29.73 26.54 36.86
C ALA A 114 -30.80 25.44 36.69
N SER A 115 -31.58 25.49 35.60
CA SER A 115 -32.60 24.49 35.26
C SER A 115 -32.16 23.49 34.18
N LYS A 116 -31.01 23.69 33.53
CA LYS A 116 -30.55 22.87 32.40
C LYS A 116 -29.23 22.16 32.68
N PRO A 117 -29.09 20.90 32.22
CA PRO A 117 -27.84 20.19 32.36
C PRO A 117 -26.75 20.82 31.48
N MET A 118 -25.51 20.78 31.97
CA MET A 118 -24.34 21.19 31.20
C MET A 118 -23.79 19.99 30.45
N THR A 119 -23.57 20.11 29.13
CA THR A 119 -22.95 19.05 28.33
C THR A 119 -21.55 19.46 27.91
N ILE A 120 -20.56 18.63 28.24
CA ILE A 120 -19.17 18.78 27.81
C ILE A 120 -18.86 17.64 26.84
N GLN A 121 -18.49 17.98 25.60
CA GLN A 121 -18.06 17.02 24.60
C GLN A 121 -16.53 17.08 24.47
N LEU A 122 -15.86 15.96 24.72
CA LEU A 122 -14.43 15.82 24.48
C LEU A 122 -14.22 14.77 23.39
N THR A 123 -13.41 15.11 22.40
CA THR A 123 -13.02 14.19 21.33
C THR A 123 -11.50 14.08 21.29
N TYR A 124 -10.99 12.86 21.41
CA TYR A 124 -9.58 12.54 21.24
C TYR A 124 -9.46 11.51 20.12
N SER A 125 -8.60 11.79 19.13
CA SER A 125 -8.38 10.91 17.98
C SER A 125 -6.88 10.64 17.81
N GLN A 126 -6.53 9.38 17.63
CA GLN A 126 -5.17 8.94 17.32
C GLN A 126 -5.20 8.04 16.10
N SER A 127 -4.27 8.27 15.18
CA SER A 127 -4.10 7.45 13.98
C SER A 127 -2.64 7.04 13.84
N GLN A 128 -2.39 5.78 13.56
CA GLN A 128 -1.07 5.24 13.26
C GLN A 128 -1.11 4.56 11.89
N LEU A 129 -0.21 4.97 11.01
CA LEU A 129 0.00 4.37 9.69
C LEU A 129 1.39 3.74 9.65
N GLN A 130 1.46 2.46 9.36
CA GLN A 130 2.69 1.75 9.07
C GLN A 130 2.67 1.31 7.61
N VAL A 131 3.74 1.61 6.87
CA VAL A 131 3.89 1.17 5.48
C VAL A 131 5.26 0.53 5.34
N SER A 132 5.28 -0.69 4.82
CA SER A 132 6.47 -1.42 4.45
C SER A 132 6.46 -1.63 2.94
N GLN A 133 7.58 -1.30 2.30
CA GLN A 133 7.77 -1.55 0.88
C GLN A 133 9.05 -2.36 0.69
N LYS A 134 8.93 -3.44 -0.07
CA LYS A 134 10.06 -4.30 -0.43
C LYS A 134 10.09 -4.47 -1.94
N ILE A 135 11.21 -4.12 -2.54
CA ILE A 135 11.44 -4.23 -3.97
C ILE A 135 12.62 -5.17 -4.20
N SER A 136 12.43 -6.20 -5.01
CA SER A 136 13.48 -7.09 -5.50
C SER A 136 13.55 -7.00 -7.02
N ILE A 137 14.73 -6.65 -7.53
CA ILE A 137 15.01 -6.58 -8.96
C ILE A 137 16.08 -7.62 -9.26
N LYS A 138 15.79 -8.53 -10.19
CA LYS A 138 16.72 -9.56 -10.64
C LYS A 138 16.79 -9.57 -12.16
N GLU A 139 18.00 -9.64 -12.69
CA GLU A 139 18.21 -9.92 -14.10
C GLU A 139 18.23 -11.43 -14.31
N ILE A 140 17.30 -11.93 -15.11
CA ILE A 140 17.21 -13.36 -15.43
C ILE A 140 17.80 -13.58 -16.81
N GLN A 141 18.92 -14.31 -16.84
CA GLN A 141 19.51 -14.79 -18.08
C GLN A 141 18.62 -15.87 -18.69
N THR A 142 18.28 -15.73 -19.96
CA THR A 142 17.47 -16.70 -20.69
C THR A 142 18.35 -17.51 -21.63
N LEU A 143 17.89 -18.72 -21.97
CA LEU A 143 18.46 -19.49 -23.07
C LEU A 143 17.75 -19.09 -24.36
N ARG A 144 18.53 -19.03 -25.43
CA ARG A 144 18.05 -18.78 -26.78
C ARG A 144 17.34 -20.03 -27.30
N LYS A 145 16.38 -19.84 -28.21
CA LYS A 145 15.63 -20.95 -28.80
C LYS A 145 16.52 -21.82 -29.71
N PRO A 146 16.38 -23.15 -29.70
CA PRO A 146 17.17 -24.04 -30.56
C PRO A 146 17.05 -23.69 -32.05
N GLU A 147 15.87 -23.25 -32.48
CA GLU A 147 15.59 -22.86 -33.87
C GLU A 147 16.42 -21.64 -34.30
N GLU A 148 16.63 -20.67 -33.40
CA GLU A 148 17.45 -19.49 -33.69
C GLU A 148 18.93 -19.86 -33.83
N ILE A 149 19.42 -20.80 -33.00
CA ILE A 149 20.79 -21.31 -33.06
C ILE A 149 21.02 -22.05 -34.39
N ILE A 150 20.06 -22.89 -34.80
CA ILE A 150 20.10 -23.61 -36.07
C ILE A 150 20.04 -22.63 -37.25
N GLN A 151 19.21 -21.59 -37.18
CA GLN A 151 19.11 -20.59 -38.24
C GLN A 151 20.42 -19.83 -38.43
N ASP A 152 21.10 -19.46 -37.34
CA ASP A 152 22.42 -18.83 -37.39
C ASP A 152 23.47 -19.78 -37.99
N LEU A 153 23.39 -21.08 -37.69
CA LEU A 153 24.26 -22.09 -38.29
C LEU A 153 24.05 -22.21 -39.81
N VAL A 154 22.80 -22.29 -40.25
CA VAL A 154 22.47 -22.37 -41.69
C VAL A 154 22.89 -21.10 -42.43
N LYS A 155 22.70 -19.93 -41.81
CA LYS A 155 23.14 -18.65 -42.38
C LYS A 155 24.66 -18.60 -42.51
N ALA A 156 25.39 -18.96 -41.45
CA ALA A 156 26.84 -18.99 -41.46
C ALA A 156 27.38 -20.00 -42.49
N LEU A 157 26.75 -21.17 -42.62
CA LEU A 157 27.08 -22.14 -43.68
C LEU A 157 26.85 -21.56 -45.07
N THR A 158 25.70 -20.91 -45.29
CA THR A 158 25.38 -20.29 -46.58
C THR A 158 26.39 -19.22 -46.95
N ASP A 159 26.83 -18.41 -45.97
CA ASP A 159 27.86 -17.39 -46.19
C ASP A 159 29.22 -18.01 -46.50
N VAL A 160 29.56 -19.14 -45.89
CA VAL A 160 30.77 -19.91 -46.25
C VAL A 160 30.69 -20.48 -47.66
N PHE A 161 29.54 -21.02 -48.07
CA PHE A 161 29.36 -21.60 -49.41
C PHE A 161 29.34 -20.55 -50.52
N LYS A 162 28.97 -19.30 -50.20
CA LYS A 162 29.03 -18.17 -51.15
C LYS A 162 30.45 -17.69 -51.40
N ASP A 163 31.37 -17.94 -50.48
CA ASP A 163 32.76 -17.58 -50.66
C ASP A 163 33.44 -18.62 -51.58
N PRO A 164 34.02 -18.21 -52.73
CA PRO A 164 34.69 -19.13 -53.66
C PRO A 164 35.98 -19.73 -53.07
N GLY A 165 36.43 -19.29 -51.90
CA GLY A 165 37.58 -19.85 -51.20
C GLY A 165 37.34 -21.26 -50.67
N ASN A 166 38.33 -22.15 -50.81
CA ASN A 166 38.26 -23.52 -50.33
C ASN A 166 38.44 -23.61 -48.81
N LYS A 167 37.46 -23.12 -48.04
CA LYS A 167 37.55 -22.99 -46.58
C LYS A 167 37.15 -24.26 -45.83
N THR A 168 37.90 -24.61 -44.78
CA THR A 168 37.51 -25.64 -43.80
C THR A 168 36.54 -25.02 -42.80
N VAL A 169 35.44 -25.68 -42.47
CA VAL A 169 34.43 -25.16 -41.54
C VAL A 169 34.57 -25.85 -40.19
N SER A 170 34.80 -25.07 -39.13
CA SER A 170 34.70 -25.54 -37.75
C SER A 170 33.55 -24.83 -37.04
N TYR A 171 33.00 -25.44 -35.99
CA TYR A 171 32.01 -24.81 -35.14
C TYR A 171 32.41 -24.90 -33.67
N VAL A 172 32.06 -23.86 -32.91
CA VAL A 172 32.23 -23.81 -31.47
C VAL A 172 30.89 -23.44 -30.85
N LEU A 173 30.40 -24.31 -29.96
CA LEU A 173 29.21 -24.09 -29.16
C LEU A 173 29.62 -23.61 -27.77
N ASP A 174 28.95 -22.58 -27.26
CA ASP A 174 29.00 -22.31 -25.82
C ASP A 174 28.16 -23.33 -25.03
N SER A 175 28.37 -23.35 -23.71
CA SER A 175 27.64 -24.24 -22.79
C SER A 175 26.12 -24.07 -22.89
N GLU A 176 25.66 -22.83 -23.09
CA GLU A 176 24.28 -22.43 -23.20
C GLU A 176 23.64 -22.91 -24.52
N ALA A 177 24.39 -22.91 -25.62
CA ALA A 177 23.95 -23.48 -26.90
C ALA A 177 23.80 -24.99 -26.79
N ILE A 178 24.74 -25.68 -26.14
CA ILE A 178 24.63 -27.11 -25.87
C ILE A 178 23.39 -27.39 -25.02
N GLN A 179 23.17 -26.61 -23.96
CA GLN A 179 22.00 -26.77 -23.09
C GLN A 179 20.68 -26.56 -23.86
N SER A 180 20.60 -25.51 -24.69
CA SER A 180 19.42 -25.24 -25.53
C SER A 180 19.16 -26.37 -26.53
N LEU A 181 20.19 -26.83 -27.24
CA LEU A 181 20.07 -27.89 -28.24
C LEU A 181 19.80 -29.28 -27.63
N THR A 182 20.33 -29.59 -26.44
CA THR A 182 20.11 -30.88 -25.77
C THR A 182 18.74 -30.99 -25.11
N GLN A 183 18.16 -29.87 -24.68
CA GLN A 183 16.80 -29.80 -24.15
C GLN A 183 15.74 -29.64 -25.26
N SER A 184 16.16 -29.61 -26.53
CA SER A 184 15.27 -29.42 -27.68
C SER A 184 14.55 -30.71 -28.10
N ASP A 185 13.51 -30.55 -28.94
CA ASP A 185 12.79 -31.66 -29.56
C ASP A 185 13.77 -32.60 -30.31
N PRO A 186 13.63 -33.94 -30.19
CA PRO A 186 14.42 -34.91 -30.95
C PRO A 186 14.56 -34.61 -32.45
N LYS A 187 13.57 -33.95 -33.07
CA LYS A 187 13.64 -33.52 -34.48
C LYS A 187 14.69 -32.43 -34.72
N LEU A 188 14.77 -31.43 -33.83
CA LEU A 188 15.75 -30.34 -33.93
C LEU A 188 17.16 -30.82 -33.65
N ALA A 189 17.32 -31.73 -32.67
CA ALA A 189 18.59 -32.39 -32.41
C ALA A 189 19.09 -33.19 -33.63
N ARG A 190 18.19 -33.91 -34.33
CA ARG A 190 18.52 -34.62 -35.59
C ARG A 190 18.93 -33.65 -36.69
N LEU A 191 18.16 -32.58 -36.90
CA LEU A 191 18.47 -31.57 -37.91
C LEU A 191 19.83 -30.92 -37.66
N PHE A 192 20.14 -30.59 -36.41
CA PHE A 192 21.46 -30.08 -36.03
C PHE A 192 22.56 -31.11 -36.32
N GLY A 193 22.35 -32.39 -35.98
CA GLY A 193 23.27 -33.48 -36.29
C GLY A 193 23.52 -33.67 -37.80
N GLU A 194 22.47 -33.56 -38.62
CA GLU A 194 22.56 -33.61 -40.08
C GLU A 194 23.40 -32.44 -40.63
N LEU A 195 23.21 -31.22 -40.12
CA LEU A 195 24.01 -30.06 -40.50
C LEU A 195 25.49 -30.23 -40.15
N VAL A 196 25.78 -30.80 -38.98
CA VAL A 196 27.16 -31.13 -38.57
C VAL A 196 27.77 -32.21 -39.48
N MET A 197 26.99 -33.24 -39.86
CA MET A 197 27.46 -34.25 -40.81
C MET A 197 27.80 -33.68 -42.19
N ILE A 198 27.00 -32.74 -42.69
CA ILE A 198 27.28 -32.04 -43.96
C ILE A 198 28.62 -31.28 -43.85
N MET A 199 28.87 -30.57 -42.74
CA MET A 199 30.17 -29.92 -42.52
C MET A 199 31.34 -30.90 -42.50
N ALA A 200 31.17 -32.02 -41.80
CA ALA A 200 32.21 -33.05 -41.74
C ALA A 200 32.52 -33.64 -43.12
N MET A 201 31.50 -33.86 -43.95
CA MET A 201 31.66 -34.33 -45.32
C MET A 201 32.38 -33.28 -46.20
N VAL A 202 32.03 -32.00 -46.07
CA VAL A 202 32.70 -30.90 -46.78
C VAL A 202 34.17 -30.81 -46.38
N ASN A 203 34.49 -30.89 -45.09
CA ASN A 203 35.88 -30.88 -44.62
C ASN A 203 36.67 -32.11 -45.08
N LEU A 204 36.03 -33.27 -45.22
CA LEU A 204 36.66 -34.48 -45.74
C LEU A 204 37.00 -34.35 -47.23
N MET A 205 36.11 -33.77 -48.03
CA MET A 205 36.32 -33.54 -49.47
C MET A 205 37.44 -32.54 -49.75
N LYS A 206 37.67 -31.57 -48.85
CA LYS A 206 38.68 -30.51 -49.02
C LYS A 206 40.10 -30.90 -48.57
N ARG A 207 40.30 -32.12 -48.07
CA ARG A 207 41.55 -32.55 -47.42
C ARG A 207 42.74 -32.85 -48.35
N GLN A 208 42.66 -32.48 -49.64
CA GLN A 208 43.72 -32.68 -50.63
C GLN A 208 44.21 -31.33 -51.19
N GLY A 209 45.22 -30.73 -50.56
CA GLY A 209 46.23 -29.95 -51.30
C GLY A 209 46.25 -28.41 -51.23
N GLU A 210 45.33 -27.73 -50.55
CA GLU A 210 45.32 -26.25 -50.51
C GLU A 210 45.57 -25.65 -49.11
N GLU A 211 46.08 -24.41 -49.09
CA GLU A 211 46.31 -23.62 -47.86
C GLU A 211 45.02 -23.52 -47.02
N ARG A 212 45.16 -23.83 -45.73
CA ARG A 212 44.04 -23.90 -44.78
C ARG A 212 43.49 -22.51 -44.48
N ASN A 213 42.47 -22.10 -45.25
CA ASN A 213 41.59 -21.03 -44.82
C ASN A 213 40.54 -21.61 -43.89
N ASP A 214 40.81 -21.60 -42.59
CA ASP A 214 39.89 -22.09 -41.57
C ASP A 214 38.82 -21.03 -41.26
N TYR A 215 37.55 -21.43 -41.34
CA TYR A 215 36.40 -20.61 -40.97
C TYR A 215 35.73 -21.19 -39.74
N THR A 216 35.65 -20.42 -38.67
CA THR A 216 35.05 -20.85 -37.40
C THR A 216 33.69 -20.18 -37.20
N ILE A 217 32.64 -21.00 -37.11
CA ILE A 217 31.29 -20.56 -36.78
C ILE A 217 31.13 -20.60 -35.26
N PHE A 218 30.94 -19.43 -34.66
CA PHE A 218 30.62 -19.31 -33.24
C PHE A 218 29.12 -19.27 -33.06
N LEU A 219 28.57 -20.24 -32.32
CA LEU A 219 27.15 -20.30 -31.99
C LEU A 219 26.98 -20.07 -30.49
N SER A 220 26.17 -19.06 -30.14
CA SER A 220 25.84 -18.76 -28.76
C SER A 220 24.37 -19.06 -28.45
N GLY A 221 24.15 -19.74 -27.33
CA GLY A 221 22.82 -20.03 -26.79
C GLY A 221 22.34 -18.99 -25.77
N LYS A 222 23.06 -17.88 -25.58
CA LYS A 222 22.62 -16.82 -24.67
C LYS A 222 21.41 -16.09 -25.26
N GLY A 223 20.29 -16.18 -24.56
CA GLY A 223 19.07 -15.44 -24.88
C GLY A 223 19.17 -13.98 -24.41
N LYS A 224 18.14 -13.19 -24.73
CA LYS A 224 18.04 -11.83 -24.22
C LYS A 224 17.58 -11.87 -22.77
N PRO A 225 18.34 -11.32 -21.81
CA PRO A 225 17.92 -11.31 -20.42
C PRO A 225 16.64 -10.52 -20.24
N TYR A 226 15.87 -10.82 -19.20
CA TYR A 226 14.72 -10.01 -18.80
C TYR A 226 14.85 -9.59 -17.34
N LEU A 227 14.18 -8.50 -16.98
CA LEU A 227 14.12 -8.04 -15.60
C LEU A 227 12.91 -8.65 -14.91
N ASP A 228 13.14 -9.34 -13.80
CA ASP A 228 12.10 -9.78 -12.86
C ASP A 228 12.06 -8.77 -11.71
N ILE A 229 10.96 -8.03 -11.66
CA ILE A 229 10.69 -7.00 -10.65
C ILE A 229 9.59 -7.54 -9.76
N GLN A 230 9.90 -7.71 -8.48
CA GLN A 230 8.95 -8.12 -7.45
C GLN A 230 8.80 -6.99 -6.45
N GLU A 231 7.57 -6.50 -6.30
CA GLU A 231 7.19 -5.47 -5.36
C GLU A 231 6.17 -6.03 -4.37
N GLU A 232 6.41 -5.77 -3.09
CA GLU A 232 5.52 -6.12 -1.98
C GLU A 232 5.31 -4.86 -1.16
N ILE A 233 4.05 -4.45 -1.03
CA ILE A 233 3.62 -3.29 -0.25
C ILE A 233 2.65 -3.78 0.82
N ASP A 234 3.02 -3.58 2.07
CA ASP A 234 2.16 -3.83 3.22
C ASP A 234 1.85 -2.51 3.92
N GLY A 235 0.57 -2.28 4.20
CA GLY A 235 0.11 -1.12 4.94
C GLY A 235 -0.85 -1.50 6.06
N GLU A 236 -0.66 -0.88 7.21
CA GLU A 236 -1.55 -1.01 8.36
C GLU A 236 -1.93 0.39 8.88
N LEU A 237 -3.23 0.65 8.92
CA LEU A 237 -3.82 1.86 9.50
C LEU A 237 -4.63 1.48 10.72
N VAL A 238 -4.28 2.01 11.88
CA VAL A 238 -5.08 1.89 13.10
C VAL A 238 -5.54 3.28 13.51
N SER A 239 -6.85 3.47 13.56
CA SER A 239 -7.50 4.72 13.96
C SER A 239 -8.37 4.49 15.18
N GLN A 240 -8.09 5.22 16.25
CA GLN A 240 -8.86 5.18 17.50
C GLN A 240 -9.43 6.55 17.78
N THR A 241 -10.74 6.61 17.97
CA THR A 241 -11.45 7.83 18.37
C THR A 241 -12.17 7.58 19.68
N TYR A 242 -11.98 8.50 20.63
CA TYR A 242 -12.62 8.50 21.92
C TYR A 242 -13.50 9.75 22.01
N GLN A 243 -14.81 9.55 22.16
CA GLN A 243 -15.80 10.60 22.37
C GLN A 243 -16.36 10.48 23.78
N PHE A 244 -16.15 11.50 24.59
CA PHE A 244 -16.75 11.61 25.92
C PHE A 244 -17.84 12.68 25.89
N ASN A 245 -19.08 12.28 26.15
CA ASN A 245 -20.19 13.18 26.37
C ASN A 245 -20.49 13.18 27.87
N ILE A 246 -20.08 14.23 28.56
CA ILE A 246 -20.33 14.41 29.98
C ILE A 246 -21.56 15.29 30.14
N THR A 247 -22.63 14.77 30.74
CA THR A 247 -23.83 15.52 31.10
C THR A 247 -23.84 15.75 32.61
N VAL A 248 -23.78 17.01 33.02
CA VAL A 248 -23.83 17.41 34.42
C VAL A 248 -25.24 17.87 34.75
N GLU A 249 -25.92 17.15 35.63
CA GLU A 249 -27.24 17.51 36.14
C GLU A 249 -27.15 18.66 37.16
N PRO A 250 -28.10 19.62 37.16
CA PRO A 250 -28.08 20.75 38.08
C PRO A 250 -28.28 20.31 39.55
N PRO A 251 -27.76 21.08 40.52
CA PRO A 251 -27.79 20.68 41.92
C PRO A 251 -29.20 20.63 42.51
N SER A 252 -29.46 19.61 43.33
CA SER A 252 -30.75 19.37 43.96
C SER A 252 -31.15 20.52 44.88
N VAL A 253 -32.40 20.98 44.81
CA VAL A 253 -32.94 21.98 45.75
C VAL A 253 -33.11 21.33 47.13
N SER A 254 -32.08 21.42 47.97
CA SER A 254 -32.21 21.10 49.38
C SER A 254 -33.16 22.11 50.03
N LYS A 255 -34.22 21.63 50.68
CA LYS A 255 -35.30 22.39 51.35
C LYS A 255 -34.83 23.35 52.46
N THR A 256 -33.54 23.52 52.68
CA THR A 256 -32.97 24.29 53.78
C THR A 256 -32.85 25.79 53.48
N ASP A 257 -32.86 26.19 52.20
CA ASP A 257 -32.74 27.61 51.82
C ASP A 257 -34.06 28.38 51.84
N THR A 258 -35.20 27.70 51.97
CA THR A 258 -36.52 28.36 51.98
C THR A 258 -36.90 28.97 53.33
N ILE A 259 -36.22 28.59 54.41
CA ILE A 259 -36.56 29.05 55.78
C ILE A 259 -35.85 30.37 56.13
N LYS A 260 -34.73 30.71 55.47
CA LYS A 260 -34.01 31.97 55.72
C LYS A 260 -34.61 33.21 55.04
N ALA A 261 -35.66 33.05 54.23
CA ALA A 261 -36.29 34.13 53.46
C ALA A 261 -37.58 34.69 54.10
N LEU A 262 -37.92 34.29 55.34
CA LEU A 262 -39.20 34.62 56.00
C LEU A 262 -39.05 35.17 57.44
N GLU A 263 -37.96 35.86 57.77
CA GLU A 263 -37.93 36.72 58.96
C GLU A 263 -38.22 38.19 58.59
N PRO A 264 -39.28 38.81 59.15
CA PRO A 264 -39.61 40.21 58.88
C PRO A 264 -38.66 41.14 59.63
N ALA A 265 -38.19 42.18 58.92
CA ALA A 265 -37.39 43.25 59.48
C ALA A 265 -38.16 44.01 60.58
N ALA A 266 -37.72 43.86 61.84
CA ALA A 266 -38.07 44.79 62.91
C ALA A 266 -37.15 46.01 62.79
N ASP A 267 -37.73 47.11 62.35
CA ASP A 267 -37.12 48.41 62.11
C ASP A 267 -36.93 49.23 63.40
N ALA A 268 -35.94 50.12 63.33
CA ALA A 268 -35.74 51.37 64.07
C ALA A 268 -35.29 51.33 65.55
N GLY A 269 -33.97 51.44 65.73
CA GLY A 269 -33.34 52.08 66.88
C GLY A 269 -33.10 53.59 66.63
N ALA A 270 -33.58 54.40 67.58
CA ALA A 270 -33.04 55.68 68.08
C ALA A 270 -32.66 56.81 67.09
N LEU A 271 -33.46 57.88 67.10
CA LEU A 271 -33.00 59.25 66.83
C LEU A 271 -32.87 60.00 68.17
N SER A 272 -31.74 60.70 68.30
CA SER A 272 -31.22 61.40 69.47
C SER A 272 -31.74 62.84 69.66
N GLU A 273 -31.79 63.25 70.92
CA GLU A 273 -31.52 64.59 71.51
C GLU A 273 -32.26 65.85 71.01
N ASN A 274 -33.00 66.50 71.92
CA ASN A 274 -32.47 67.68 72.63
C ASN A 274 -33.38 68.13 73.80
N VAL A 275 -32.73 68.50 74.91
CA VAL A 275 -33.32 69.12 76.11
C VAL A 275 -32.90 70.58 76.13
N GLU A 276 -33.87 71.50 76.20
CA GLU A 276 -33.65 72.81 76.82
C GLU A 276 -34.94 73.32 77.48
N LYS A 277 -34.76 73.97 78.62
CA LYS A 277 -35.73 74.38 79.65
C LYS A 277 -36.57 75.60 79.24
N GLU A 278 -37.79 75.74 79.77
CA GLU A 278 -38.19 76.91 80.58
C GLU A 278 -39.52 76.68 81.33
N VAL A 279 -39.77 77.54 82.33
CA VAL A 279 -40.64 77.41 83.51
C VAL A 279 -41.95 78.23 83.32
N ILE A 280 -42.91 78.01 84.25
CA ILE A 280 -44.08 78.85 84.66
C ILE A 280 -45.39 78.48 83.93
N ASP A 281 -46.54 78.21 84.57
CA ASP A 281 -47.04 78.49 85.95
C ASP A 281 -47.16 77.26 86.87
#